data_AF-W0ZDZ7-F1
#
_entry.id   AF-W0ZDZ7-F1
#
_cell.length_a   1.000
_cell.length_b   1.000
_cell.length_c   1.000
_cell.angle_alpha   90.00
_cell.angle_beta   90.00
_cell.angle_gamma   90.00
#
_symmetry.space_group_name_H-M   'P 1'
#
loop_
_entity.id
_entity.type
_entity.pdbx_description
1 polymer ?
#
loop_
_entity_poly.entity_id
_entity_poly.type
_entity_poly.pdbx_seq_one_letter_code
_entity_poly.pdbx_strand_id
1 'polypeptide(L)' 'MQQVAGAAGTALFVTLMSVTAAAALAEGTDQVAATAAGVHTAFFVGAVLASAAVPLALFVRKPADMVESGNAPVH' A
#
# COMPACT_ATOMS: atom_id res chain seq x y z
N MET A 1 -14.34 2.14 -1.92
CA MET A 1 -13.33 1.26 -1.28
C MET A 1 -11.92 1.47 -1.84
N GLN A 2 -11.72 1.55 -3.17
CA GLN A 2 -10.36 1.65 -3.76
C GLN A 2 -9.65 3.00 -3.53
N GLN A 3 -10.37 4.11 -3.44
CA GLN A 3 -9.77 5.43 -3.10
C GLN A 3 -9.16 5.45 -1.69
N VAL A 4 -9.78 4.79 -0.72
CA VAL A 4 -9.28 4.71 0.66
C VAL A 4 -8.01 3.86 0.71
N ALA A 5 -7.95 2.76 -0.06
CA ALA A 5 -6.75 1.94 -0.16
C ALA A 5 -5.55 2.72 -0.75
N GLY A 6 -5.79 3.56 -1.76
CA GLY A 6 -4.78 4.45 -2.31
C GLY A 6 -4.25 5.47 -1.30
N ALA A 7 -5.15 6.15 -0.58
CA ALA A 7 -4.78 7.13 0.46
C ALA A 7 -4.07 6.48 1.66
N ALA A 8 -4.48 5.29 2.06
CA ALA A 8 -3.81 4.54 3.13
C ALA A 8 -2.38 4.16 2.74
N GLY A 9 -2.15 3.79 1.49
CA GLY A 9 -0.80 3.47 0.98
C GLY A 9 0.15 4.65 1.05
N THR A 10 -0.29 5.84 0.63
CA THR A 10 0.56 7.05 0.70
C THR A 10 0.80 7.49 2.14
N ALA A 11 -0.22 7.41 3.01
CA ALA A 11 -0.07 7.71 4.42
C ALA A 11 0.97 6.80 5.10
N LEU A 12 0.85 5.48 4.90
CA LEU A 12 1.82 4.51 5.42
C LEU A 12 3.24 4.81 4.91
N PHE A 13 3.39 5.10 3.62
CA PHE A 13 4.68 5.42 3.03
C PHE A 13 5.35 6.62 3.69
N VAL A 14 4.62 7.74 3.83
CA VAL A 14 5.12 8.96 4.48
C VAL A 14 5.44 8.69 5.94
N THR A 15 4.58 7.97 6.67
CA THR A 15 4.82 7.62 8.06
C THR A 15 6.12 6.83 8.25
N LEU A 16 6.34 5.77 7.48
CA LEU A 16 7.56 4.96 7.58
C LEU A 16 8.81 5.77 7.26
N MET A 17 8.76 6.56 6.18
CA MET A 17 9.86 7.42 5.79
C MET A 17 10.23 8.40 6.91
N SER A 18 9.23 9.11 7.47
CA SER A 18 9.44 10.10 8.52
C SER A 18 9.92 9.50 9.83
N VAL A 19 9.33 8.39 10.29
CA VAL A 19 9.70 7.75 11.57
C VAL A 19 11.12 7.19 11.49
N THR A 20 11.47 6.52 10.40
CA THR A 20 12.83 5.96 10.24
C THR A 20 13.88 7.05 10.08
N ALA A 21 13.60 8.10 9.29
CA ALA A 21 14.54 9.21 9.16
C ALA A 21 14.75 9.94 10.50
N ALA A 22 13.69 10.16 11.27
CA ALA A 22 13.78 10.78 12.60
C ALA A 22 14.59 9.92 13.58
N ALA A 23 14.41 8.60 13.56
CA ALA A 23 15.19 7.67 14.37
C ALA A 23 16.68 7.70 14.00
N ALA A 24 17.01 7.62 12.71
CA ALA A 24 18.40 7.65 12.25
C ALA A 24 19.11 8.98 12.61
N LEU A 25 18.40 10.11 12.51
CA LEU A 25 18.90 11.41 12.97
C LEU A 25 19.16 11.42 14.48
N ALA A 26 18.27 10.83 15.28
CA ALA A 26 18.46 10.73 16.74
C ALA A 26 19.67 9.86 17.11
N GLU A 27 20.05 8.93 16.25
CA GLU A 27 21.27 8.10 16.37
C GLU A 27 22.54 8.82 15.84
N GLY A 28 22.43 10.07 15.39
CA GLY A 28 23.56 10.88 14.93
C GLY A 28 23.94 10.68 13.45
N THR A 29 23.08 10.03 12.66
CA THR A 29 23.28 9.87 11.22
C THR A 29 23.14 11.23 10.51
N ASP A 30 23.96 11.47 9.48
CA ASP A 30 23.80 12.66 8.62
C ASP A 30 22.43 12.72 7.93
N GLN A 31 21.94 13.92 7.63
CA GLN A 31 20.60 14.14 7.08
C GLN A 31 20.36 13.43 5.74
N VAL A 32 21.35 13.37 4.85
CA VAL A 32 21.21 12.69 3.57
C VAL A 32 21.09 11.18 3.79
N ALA A 33 21.93 10.63 4.65
CA ALA A 33 21.92 9.21 4.98
C ALA A 33 20.64 8.79 5.74
N ALA A 34 20.16 9.61 6.67
CA ALA A 34 18.91 9.37 7.38
C ALA A 34 17.68 9.39 6.45
N THR A 35 17.66 10.34 5.50
CA THR A 35 16.60 10.39 4.48
C THR A 35 16.64 9.16 3.58
N ALA A 36 17.83 8.74 3.14
CA ALA A 36 18.00 7.53 2.34
C ALA A 36 17.53 6.28 3.09
N ALA A 37 17.84 6.15 4.39
CA ALA A 37 17.36 5.06 5.24
C ALA A 37 15.83 5.03 5.34
N GLY A 38 15.19 6.19 5.51
CA GLY A 38 13.74 6.32 5.54
C GLY A 38 13.08 5.91 4.22
N VAL A 39 13.59 6.41 3.09
CA VAL A 39 13.09 6.04 1.76
C VAL A 39 13.27 4.54 1.49
N HIS A 40 14.45 4.00 1.78
CA HIS A 40 14.73 2.57 1.61
C HIS A 40 13.75 1.71 2.43
N THR A 41 13.53 2.07 3.70
CA THR A 41 12.60 1.34 4.57
C THR A 41 11.17 1.40 4.05
N ALA A 42 10.70 2.57 3.61
CA ALA A 42 9.35 2.73 3.08
C ALA A 42 9.12 1.88 1.82
N PHE A 43 10.08 1.88 0.88
CA PHE A 43 10.00 1.04 -0.32
C PHE A 43 10.15 -0.45 -0.02
N PHE A 44 11.00 -0.83 0.93
CA PHE A 44 11.17 -2.23 1.33
C PHE A 44 9.88 -2.79 1.90
N VAL A 45 9.23 -2.08 2.84
CA VAL A 45 7.93 -2.49 3.38
C VAL A 45 6.87 -2.51 2.29
N GLY A 46 6.84 -1.51 1.41
CA GLY A 46 5.95 -1.48 0.26
C GLY A 46 6.13 -2.68 -0.67
N ALA A 47 7.38 -3.08 -0.94
CA ALA A 47 7.71 -4.25 -1.75
C ALA A 47 7.26 -5.54 -1.07
N VAL A 48 7.39 -5.67 0.24
CA VAL A 48 6.88 -6.82 1.01
C VAL A 48 5.35 -6.90 0.91
N LEU A 49 4.65 -5.78 1.08
CA LEU A 49 3.18 -5.73 0.97
C LEU A 49 2.71 -6.07 -0.45
N ALA A 50 3.36 -5.51 -1.48
CA ALA A 50 3.06 -5.82 -2.87
C ALA A 50 3.33 -7.30 -3.19
N SER A 51 4.45 -7.84 -2.70
CA SER A 51 4.81 -9.25 -2.87
C SER A 51 3.80 -10.17 -2.18
N ALA A 52 3.28 -9.79 -1.01
CA ALA A 52 2.23 -10.52 -0.31
C ALA A 52 0.85 -10.42 -1.00
N ALA A 53 0.58 -9.33 -1.70
CA ALA A 53 -0.67 -9.16 -2.44
C ALA A 53 -0.81 -10.18 -3.59
N VAL A 54 0.30 -10.58 -4.23
CA VAL A 54 0.30 -11.55 -5.33
C VAL A 54 -0.27 -12.92 -4.92
N PRO A 55 0.26 -13.63 -3.89
CA PRO A 55 -0.33 -14.87 -3.45
C PRO A 55 -1.73 -14.67 -2.88
N LEU A 56 -1.99 -13.57 -2.15
CA LEU A 56 -3.33 -13.28 -1.61
C LEU A 56 -4.38 -13.12 -2.73
N ALA A 57 -4.01 -12.54 -3.86
CA ALA A 57 -4.90 -12.39 -5.02
C ALA A 57 -5.37 -13.75 -5.58
N LEU A 58 -4.56 -14.81 -5.48
CA LEU A 58 -4.97 -16.16 -5.88
C LEU A 58 -6.08 -16.74 -4.99
N PHE A 59 -6.20 -16.26 -3.74
CA PHE A 59 -7.25 -16.66 -2.82
C PHE A 59 -8.50 -15.76 -2.89
N VAL A 60 -8.45 -14.66 -3.66
CA VAL A 60 -9.62 -13.79 -3.87
C VAL A 60 -10.60 -14.48 -4.79
N ARG A 61 -11.67 -15.03 -4.21
CA ARG A 61 -12.80 -15.58 -4.97
C ARG A 61 -13.50 -14.45 -5.72
N LYS A 62 -13.56 -14.54 -7.06
CA LYS A 62 -14.37 -13.62 -7.87
C LYS A 62 -15.81 -13.68 -7.33
N PRO A 63 -16.42 -12.54 -6.92
CA PRO A 63 -17.84 -12.53 -6.64
C PRO A 63 -18.56 -13.05 -7.90
N ALA A 64 -19.45 -14.04 -7.72
CA ALA A 64 -20.26 -14.54 -8.84
C ALA A 64 -20.82 -13.32 -9.55
N ASP A 65 -20.60 -13.24 -10.87
CA ASP A 65 -21.21 -12.20 -11.71
C ASP A 65 -22.66 -12.11 -11.24
N MET A 66 -23.03 -10.97 -10.64
CA MET A 66 -24.41 -10.70 -10.25
C MET A 66 -25.17 -10.81 -11.55
N VAL A 67 -25.75 -11.98 -11.79
CA VAL A 67 -26.48 -12.33 -12.99
C VAL A 67 -27.46 -11.20 -13.18
N GLU A 68 -27.26 -10.51 -14.29
CA GLU A 68 -28.16 -9.54 -14.89
C GLU A 68 -29.61 -9.99 -14.65
N SER A 69 -30.21 -9.50 -13.57
CA SER A 69 -31.65 -9.65 -13.33
C SER A 69 -32.42 -8.53 -14.04
N GLY A 70 -31.80 -7.89 -15.03
CA GLY A 70 -32.40 -6.94 -15.96
C GLY A 70 -33.24 -7.65 -17.00
N ASN A 71 -34.32 -8.28 -16.57
CA ASN A 71 -35.44 -8.67 -17.42
C ASN A 71 -35.96 -7.42 -18.18
N ALA A 72 -35.71 -7.42 -19.49
CA ALA A 72 -36.28 -6.66 -20.61
C ALA A 72 -37.23 -5.46 -20.34
N PRO A 73 -37.05 -4.31 -21.02
CA PRO A 73 -38.18 -3.42 -21.24
C PRO A 73 -39.19 -4.13 -22.15
N VAL A 74 -40.36 -4.48 -21.60
CA VAL A 74 -41.57 -4.72 -22.38
C VAL A 74 -42.25 -3.38 -22.62
N HIS A 75 -42.47 -3.10 -23.90
CA HIS A 75 -43.07 -1.90 -24.53
C HIS A 75 -42.13 -0.72 -24.83
#